data_AF-A0A7S0NV65-F1
#
_entry.id   AF-A0A7S0NV65-F1
#
_cell.length_a   1.000
_cell.length_b   1.000
_cell.length_c   1.000
_cell.angle_alpha   90.00
_cell.angle_beta   90.00
_cell.angle_gamma   90.00
#
_symmetry.space_group_name_H-M   'P 1'
#
loop_
_entity.id
_entity.type
_entity.pdbx_description
1 polymer ?
#
loop_
_entity_poly.entity_id
_entity_poly.type
_entity_poly.pdbx_seq_one_letter_code
_entity_poly.pdbx_strand_id
1 'polypeptide(L)'
;GAREAAGFSEPLFSMIEVLENGQVNRFQSTLTSMHRTAKLSARDVRLLRSSTPVLVAREGFILFDFGLIKGVVQHDKLTLIGADRQAVTALGDEVQARMA
;
A
#
# COMPACT_ATOMS: atom_id res chain seq x y z
N GLY A 1 37.58 -5.19 -14.61
CA GLY A 1 36.65 -6.02 -13.84
C GLY A 1 36.01 -5.16 -12.77
N ALA A 2 34.84 -4.61 -13.05
CA ALA A 2 34.07 -3.80 -12.11
C ALA A 2 32.76 -4.55 -11.84
N ARG A 3 32.51 -4.78 -10.56
CA ARG A 3 31.46 -5.62 -9.98
C ARG A 3 30.08 -5.26 -10.53
N GLU A 4 29.41 -6.27 -11.07
CA GLU A 4 27.97 -6.25 -11.32
C GLU A 4 27.25 -5.93 -10.00
N ALA A 5 26.66 -4.74 -9.92
CA ALA A 5 25.67 -4.44 -8.89
C ALA A 5 24.43 -5.28 -9.22
N ALA A 6 24.20 -6.34 -8.46
CA ALA A 6 23.05 -7.22 -8.60
C ALA A 6 21.74 -6.40 -8.66
N GLY A 7 21.06 -6.46 -9.81
CA GLY A 7 19.82 -5.78 -10.09
C GLY A 7 18.63 -6.39 -9.35
N PHE A 8 18.46 -6.05 -8.08
CA PHE A 8 17.19 -6.24 -7.39
C PHE A 8 16.27 -5.07 -7.74
N SER A 9 15.48 -5.20 -8.81
CA SER A 9 14.31 -4.33 -8.97
C SER A 9 13.33 -4.64 -7.84
N GLU A 10 12.91 -3.62 -7.11
CA GLU A 10 11.88 -3.81 -6.11
C GLU A 10 10.58 -4.31 -6.76
N PRO A 11 9.82 -5.20 -6.09
CA PRO A 11 8.54 -5.65 -6.61
C PRO A 11 7.62 -4.44 -6.81
N LEU A 12 7.02 -4.39 -8.01
CA LEU A 12 5.93 -3.47 -8.32
C LEU A 12 4.63 -4.04 -7.75
N PHE A 13 3.91 -3.22 -7.00
CA PHE A 13 2.61 -3.55 -6.43
C PHE A 13 1.52 -2.78 -7.15
N SER A 14 0.35 -3.41 -7.25
CA SER A 14 -0.88 -2.70 -7.57
C SER A 14 -1.33 -1.90 -6.36
N MET A 15 -1.64 -0.63 -6.59
CA MET A 15 -2.05 0.30 -5.57
C MET A 15 -3.34 0.98 -5.95
N ILE A 16 -4.20 1.14 -4.96
CA ILE A 16 -5.45 1.88 -5.09
C ILE A 16 -5.56 2.84 -3.93
N GLU A 17 -5.78 4.11 -4.24
CA GLU A 17 -6.15 5.10 -3.25
C GLU A 17 -7.64 5.40 -3.39
N VAL A 18 -8.39 5.23 -2.31
CA VAL A 18 -9.77 5.68 -2.19
C VAL A 18 -9.76 6.92 -1.31
N LEU A 19 -10.13 8.07 -1.86
CA LEU A 19 -10.18 9.34 -1.14
C LEU A 19 -11.51 9.49 -0.39
N GLU A 20 -11.56 10.38 0.60
CA GLU A 20 -12.77 10.66 1.41
C GLU A 20 -14.01 11.04 0.58
N ASN A 21 -13.81 11.60 -0.62
CA ASN A 21 -14.87 11.98 -1.54
C ASN A 21 -15.33 10.83 -2.46
N GLY A 22 -14.86 9.60 -2.21
CA GLY A 22 -15.16 8.42 -3.03
C GLY A 22 -14.40 8.36 -4.36
N GLN A 23 -13.48 9.29 -4.64
CA GLN A 23 -12.61 9.21 -5.82
C GLN A 23 -11.60 8.07 -5.66
N VAL A 24 -11.41 7.30 -6.74
CA VAL A 24 -10.47 6.17 -6.77
C VAL A 24 -9.34 6.43 -7.75
N ASN A 25 -8.11 6.45 -7.25
CA ASN A 25 -6.89 6.53 -8.05
C ASN A 25 -6.21 5.15 -8.10
N ARG A 26 -5.88 4.68 -9.30
CA ARG A 26 -5.27 3.35 -9.51
C ARG A 26 -3.91 3.50 -10.19
N PHE A 27 -2.87 2.91 -9.61
CA PHE A 27 -1.51 3.00 -10.15
C PHE A 27 -0.66 1.80 -9.72
N GLN A 28 0.55 1.71 -10.27
CA GLN A 28 1.57 0.75 -9.84
C GLN A 28 2.75 1.50 -9.27
N SER A 29 3.31 0.99 -8.16
CA SER A 29 4.48 1.60 -7.53
C SER A 29 5.26 0.59 -6.69
N THR A 30 6.38 1.02 -6.14
CA THR A 30 7.15 0.24 -5.16
C THR A 30 6.85 0.73 -3.75
N LEU A 31 7.04 -0.14 -2.75
CA LEU A 31 6.87 0.25 -1.33
C LEU A 31 7.83 1.38 -0.91
N THR A 32 9.00 1.48 -1.54
CA THR A 32 9.95 2.58 -1.27
C THR A 32 9.44 3.92 -1.80
N SER A 33 8.77 3.93 -2.95
CA SER A 33 8.12 5.16 -3.43
C SER A 33 7.00 5.62 -2.50
N MET A 34 6.25 4.68 -1.90
CA MET A 34 5.18 4.99 -0.94
C MET A 34 5.66 5.64 0.35
N HIS A 35 6.90 5.37 0.79
CA HIS A 35 7.50 6.04 1.95
C HIS A 35 7.33 7.56 1.86
N ARG A 36 7.45 8.13 0.65
CA ARG A 36 7.32 9.57 0.41
C ARG A 36 5.86 10.03 0.40
N THR A 37 4.95 9.23 -0.14
CA THR A 37 3.54 9.61 -0.33
C THR A 37 2.67 9.43 0.91
N ALA A 38 2.95 8.43 1.74
CA ALA A 38 2.18 8.09 2.94
C ALA A 38 2.93 8.38 4.25
N LYS A 39 4.08 9.08 4.18
CA LYS A 39 4.94 9.43 5.34
C LYS A 39 5.30 8.23 6.22
N LEU A 40 5.39 7.03 5.63
CA LEU A 40 5.71 5.81 6.36
C LEU A 40 7.15 5.87 6.85
N SER A 41 7.43 5.39 8.07
CA SER A 41 8.81 5.23 8.50
C SER A 41 9.47 4.03 7.81
N ALA A 42 10.80 3.95 7.83
CA ALA A 42 11.53 2.77 7.36
C ALA A 42 11.07 1.48 8.07
N ARG A 43 10.63 1.57 9.33
CA ARG A 43 10.09 0.44 10.10
C ARG A 43 8.75 -0.02 9.55
N ASP A 44 7.87 0.91 9.16
CA ASP A 44 6.56 0.58 8.60
C ASP A 44 6.68 -0.04 7.20
N VAL A 45 7.60 0.48 6.37
CA VAL A 45 7.94 -0.15 5.08
C VAL A 45 8.46 -1.58 5.29
N ARG A 46 9.28 -1.81 6.32
CA ARG A 46 9.76 -3.15 6.64
C ARG A 46 8.64 -4.10 7.08
N LEU A 47 7.64 -3.60 7.83
CA LEU A 47 6.46 -4.39 8.19
C LEU A 47 5.68 -4.83 6.94
N LEU A 48 5.42 -3.91 6.00
CA LEU A 48 4.75 -4.24 4.74
C LEU A 48 5.51 -5.26 3.88
N ARG A 49 6.85 -5.29 3.96
CA ARG A 49 7.68 -6.29 3.28
C ARG A 49 7.66 -7.66 3.95
N SER A 50 7.42 -7.73 5.26
CA SER A 50 7.57 -8.95 6.05
C SER A 50 6.46 -9.99 5.85
N SER A 51 5.35 -9.62 5.18
CA SER A 51 4.15 -10.46 5.01
C SER A 51 3.62 -11.06 6.31
N THR A 52 3.96 -10.45 7.44
CA THR A 52 3.43 -10.80 8.75
C THR A 52 2.14 -10.01 8.95
N PRO A 53 1.02 -10.66 9.35
CA PRO A 53 -0.20 -9.94 9.63
C PRO A 53 0.06 -8.81 10.63
N VAL A 54 -0.37 -7.60 10.28
CA VAL A 54 -0.17 -6.42 11.12
C VAL A 54 -1.42 -5.56 11.14
N LEU A 55 -1.72 -5.00 12.31
CA LEU A 55 -2.68 -3.92 12.48
C LEU A 55 -2.11 -2.99 13.55
N VAL A 56 -1.58 -1.85 13.11
CA VAL A 56 -0.81 -0.95 13.98
C VAL A 56 -1.24 0.49 13.76
N ALA A 57 -1.70 1.12 14.84
CA ALA A 57 -1.95 2.55 14.87
C ALA A 57 -0.63 3.33 15.00
N ARG A 58 -0.55 4.42 14.24
CA ARG A 58 0.51 5.43 14.26
C ARG A 58 -0.14 6.81 14.36
N GLU A 59 0.67 7.81 14.66
CA GLU A 59 0.18 9.19 14.57
C GLU A 59 -0.20 9.50 13.11
N GLY A 60 -1.47 9.80 12.88
CA GLY A 60 -2.01 10.19 11.57
C GLY A 60 -2.37 9.04 10.62
N PHE A 61 -2.13 7.77 10.97
CA PHE A 61 -2.52 6.63 10.13
C PHE A 61 -2.60 5.29 10.87
N ILE A 62 -3.28 4.32 10.26
CA ILE A 62 -3.28 2.91 10.65
C ILE A 62 -2.65 2.09 9.53
N LEU A 63 -1.63 1.30 9.86
CA LEU A 63 -1.00 0.35 8.95
C LEU A 63 -1.65 -1.03 9.11
N PHE A 64 -1.97 -1.70 8.01
CA PHE A 64 -2.45 -3.08 8.05
C PHE A 64 -1.81 -3.98 6.99
N ASP A 65 -1.72 -5.27 7.30
CA ASP A 65 -1.37 -6.37 6.40
C ASP A 65 -2.25 -7.56 6.78
N PHE A 66 -3.13 -7.99 5.88
CA PHE A 66 -3.99 -9.17 6.04
C PHE A 66 -3.57 -10.31 5.09
N GLY A 67 -2.31 -10.33 4.66
CA GLY A 67 -1.74 -11.31 3.74
C GLY A 67 -1.93 -10.91 2.28
N LEU A 68 -3.12 -11.11 1.73
CA LEU A 68 -3.41 -10.83 0.32
C LEU A 68 -3.47 -9.32 0.02
N ILE A 69 -3.93 -8.54 1.00
CA ILE A 69 -4.10 -7.10 0.89
C ILE A 69 -3.45 -6.44 2.11
N LYS A 70 -2.69 -5.39 1.82
CA LYS A 70 -2.03 -4.53 2.79
C LYS A 70 -2.45 -3.10 2.54
N GLY A 71 -2.18 -2.21 3.47
CA GLY A 71 -2.54 -0.83 3.24
C GLY A 71 -2.32 0.10 4.40
N VAL A 72 -2.71 1.34 4.15
CA VAL A 72 -2.62 2.45 5.07
C VAL A 72 -3.98 3.16 5.08
N VAL A 73 -4.57 3.29 6.27
CA VAL A 73 -5.73 4.15 6.49
C VAL A 73 -5.24 5.48 7.02
N GLN A 74 -5.54 6.57 6.33
CA GLN A 74 -5.31 7.94 6.77
C GLN A 74 -6.67 8.63 6.96
N HIS A 75 -6.66 9.84 7.54
CA HIS A 75 -7.90 10.58 7.81
C HIS A 75 -8.74 10.89 6.56
N ASP A 76 -8.08 11.07 5.42
CA ASP A 76 -8.62 11.57 4.15
C ASP A 76 -8.55 10.53 3.02
N LYS A 77 -7.88 9.39 3.25
CA LYS A 77 -7.70 8.36 2.23
C LYS A 77 -7.38 6.98 2.79
N LEU A 78 -7.76 5.97 2.02
CA LEU A 78 -7.34 4.58 2.15
C LEU A 78 -6.39 4.23 1.00
N THR A 79 -5.17 3.80 1.30
CA THR A 79 -4.27 3.22 0.30
C THR A 79 -4.23 1.70 0.45
N LEU A 80 -4.72 0.98 -0.55
CA LEU A 80 -4.62 -0.47 -0.70
C LEU A 80 -3.38 -0.83 -1.52
N ILE A 81 -2.70 -1.90 -1.12
CA ILE A 81 -1.45 -2.39 -1.69
C ILE A 81 -1.55 -3.91 -1.82
N GLY A 82 -1.26 -4.45 -2.99
CA GLY A 82 -1.20 -5.90 -3.18
C GLY A 82 -0.46 -6.30 -4.45
N ALA A 83 0.05 -7.53 -4.45
CA ALA A 83 0.65 -8.13 -5.63
C ALA A 83 -0.43 -8.60 -6.63
N ASP A 84 -1.62 -8.96 -6.12
CA ASP A 84 -2.78 -9.30 -6.93
C ASP A 84 -3.59 -8.05 -7.25
N ARG A 85 -3.51 -7.61 -8.52
CA ARG A 85 -4.25 -6.45 -9.02
C ARG A 85 -5.77 -6.63 -8.90
N GLN A 86 -6.29 -7.83 -9.17
CA GLN A 86 -7.73 -8.08 -9.19
C GLN A 86 -8.30 -8.01 -7.78
N ALA A 87 -7.64 -8.64 -6.81
CA ALA A 87 -8.05 -8.58 -5.40
C ALA A 87 -8.04 -7.15 -4.84
N VAL A 88 -6.98 -6.38 -5.12
CA VAL A 88 -6.88 -4.97 -4.70
C VAL A 88 -7.97 -4.12 -5.35
N THR A 89 -8.26 -4.34 -6.63
CA THR A 89 -9.32 -3.62 -7.37
C THR A 89 -10.70 -3.92 -6.82
N ALA A 90 -11.03 -5.19 -6.62
CA ALA A 90 -12.32 -5.59 -6.08
C ALA A 90 -12.58 -4.97 -4.70
N LEU A 91 -11.57 -4.93 -3.81
CA LEU A 91 -11.72 -4.28 -2.52
C LEU A 91 -11.85 -2.76 -2.64
N GLY A 92 -11.07 -2.12 -3.53
CA GLY A 92 -11.18 -0.68 -3.77
C GLY A 92 -12.57 -0.28 -4.25
N ASP A 93 -13.15 -1.06 -5.17
CA ASP A 93 -14.48 -0.84 -5.71
C ASP A 93 -15.57 -1.06 -4.63
N GLU A 94 -15.43 -2.10 -3.80
CA GLU A 94 -16.33 -2.36 -2.67
C GLU A 94 -16.29 -1.23 -1.62
N VAL A 95 -15.10 -0.72 -1.29
CA VAL A 95 -14.96 0.42 -0.38
C VAL A 95 -15.63 1.66 -0.98
N GLN A 96 -15.37 1.95 -2.26
CA GLN A 96 -16.01 3.07 -2.95
C GLN A 96 -17.54 2.95 -2.93
N ALA A 97 -18.09 1.76 -3.19
CA ALA A 97 -19.53 1.53 -3.18
C ALA A 97 -20.18 1.76 -1.80
N ARG A 98 -19.45 1.51 -0.70
CA ARG A 98 -19.92 1.74 0.68
C ARG A 98 -19.83 3.19 1.14
N MET A 99 -19.18 4.05 0.38
CA MET A 99 -19.07 5.48 0.68
C MET A 99 -20.19 6.31 0.05
N ALA A 100 -20.96 5.71 -0.87
CA ALA A 100 -22.16 6.30 -1.48
C ALA A 100 -23.39 6.09 -0.59
#